data_AF-A0A1Z9FIY2-F1
#
_entry.id   AF-A0A1Z9FIY2-F1
#
_cell.length_a   1.000
_cell.length_b   1.000
_cell.length_c   1.000
_cell.angle_alpha   90.00
_cell.angle_beta   90.00
_cell.angle_gamma   90.00
#
_symmetry.space_group_name_H-M   'P 1'
#
loop_
_entity.id
_entity.type
_entity.pdbx_description
1 polymer ?
#
loop_
_entity_poly.entity_id
_entity_poly.type
_entity_poly.pdbx_seq_one_letter_code
_entity_poly.pdbx_strand_id
1 'polypeptide(L)'
;MKNTTLKAAAAFGLGALLMGSAAAQESVSKPVGYETLEINQQFNYIGLRLLGAPLATSTVATAENSAITLASGEVADGTVIIEVVDGDAAGAVVVGTVAAGSISVPAELLDNLEVENTVTVRAPQTLASVFGADGASLTGSAGQGGADLVLVPDGSGAFDTYWYSSGGFGGVGAGWKQVDPATGESSNVDGAAVTLVYTDGLIIQNRGANNSVVVSGSVKTTGTTPALTTQFNYLSTIYPAGATLSSAFDEAGNPGVLRAGTLTASAGQGGADLVFIPNGADFDIYWYSSGGFGGAGAGWKVVDAATGASNNADSTAVSLDSASGIVIQNRGDLPQGVSIGAPAFYADL
;
A
#
# COMPACT_ATOMS: atom_id res chain seq x y z
N MET A 1 -5.77 10.39 29.44
CA MET A 1 -5.63 11.49 28.47
C MET A 1 -4.19 11.57 28.03
N LYS A 2 -3.84 10.93 26.92
CA LYS A 2 -2.52 11.06 26.29
C LYS A 2 -2.66 12.15 25.23
N ASN A 3 -1.89 13.23 25.35
CA ASN A 3 -1.82 14.28 24.34
C ASN A 3 -1.14 13.70 23.11
N THR A 4 -1.92 13.31 22.10
CA THR A 4 -1.42 13.04 20.76
C THR A 4 -1.15 14.37 20.08
N THR A 5 0.12 14.81 20.12
CA THR A 5 0.61 15.88 19.25
C THR A 5 0.48 15.40 17.80
N LEU A 6 -0.36 16.07 17.00
CA LEU A 6 -0.41 15.87 15.54
C LEU A 6 1.02 16.03 15.00
N LYS A 7 1.61 14.93 14.48
CA LYS A 7 2.77 15.04 13.60
C LYS A 7 2.27 15.70 12.31
N ALA A 8 2.94 16.77 11.90
CA ALA A 8 2.51 17.61 10.79
C ALA A 8 2.66 16.88 9.45
N ALA A 9 1.57 16.32 8.93
CA ALA A 9 1.39 16.20 7.49
C ALA A 9 1.07 17.60 6.95
N ALA A 10 2.02 18.23 6.25
CA ALA A 10 1.77 19.50 5.58
C ALA A 10 1.02 19.24 4.27
N ALA A 11 -0.30 19.04 4.36
CA ALA A 11 -1.17 18.93 3.20
C ALA A 11 -1.70 20.32 2.80
N PHE A 12 -0.98 21.09 1.98
CA PHE A 12 -1.57 22.20 1.22
C PHE A 12 -0.78 22.52 -0.06
N GLY A 13 -1.41 22.28 -1.21
CA GLY A 13 -0.99 22.79 -2.51
C GLY A 13 -1.68 22.09 -3.69
N LEU A 14 -2.67 22.74 -4.31
CA LEU A 14 -3.12 22.41 -5.67
C LEU A 14 -2.01 22.83 -6.66
N GLY A 15 -0.98 22.02 -6.77
CA GLY A 15 0.16 22.23 -7.67
C GLY A 15 -0.05 21.49 -8.98
N ALA A 16 -0.36 22.21 -10.05
CA ALA A 16 -0.44 21.65 -11.40
C ALA A 16 0.96 21.19 -11.88
N LEU A 17 1.21 19.88 -11.99
CA LEU A 17 2.30 19.36 -12.82
C LEU A 17 1.88 19.45 -14.30
N LEU A 18 1.93 20.65 -14.86
CA LEU A 18 1.74 20.90 -16.29
C LEU A 18 3.10 20.87 -17.00
N MET A 19 3.39 19.79 -17.70
CA MET A 19 4.28 19.80 -18.87
C MET A 19 3.40 19.56 -20.09
N GLY A 20 3.26 20.60 -20.91
CA GLY A 20 2.13 20.77 -21.83
C GLY A 20 2.13 19.91 -23.09
N SER A 21 0.92 19.63 -23.57
CA SER A 21 0.45 20.03 -24.90
C SER A 21 -1.07 19.96 -24.93
N ALA A 22 -1.68 20.78 -25.79
CA ALA A 22 -3.07 21.18 -25.70
C ALA A 22 -4.07 20.08 -26.13
N ALA A 23 -4.72 19.46 -25.14
CA ALA A 23 -6.10 19.02 -25.20
C ALA A 23 -6.67 19.18 -23.79
N ALA A 24 -7.62 20.11 -23.61
CA ALA A 24 -8.21 20.42 -22.31
C ALA A 24 -9.12 19.27 -21.86
N GLN A 25 -8.54 18.27 -21.21
CA GLN A 25 -9.24 17.42 -20.25
C GLN A 25 -9.43 18.27 -18.98
N GLU A 26 -10.59 18.17 -18.32
CA GLU A 26 -10.78 18.75 -16.98
C GLU A 26 -9.81 18.06 -16.00
N SER A 27 -8.57 18.53 -15.98
CA SER A 27 -7.54 18.10 -15.05
C SER A 27 -7.83 18.79 -13.72
N VAL A 28 -8.71 18.20 -12.91
CA VAL A 28 -8.71 18.48 -11.47
C VAL A 28 -7.33 18.01 -10.97
N SER A 29 -6.47 18.97 -10.62
CA SER A 29 -5.15 18.67 -10.08
C SER A 29 -5.32 17.91 -8.76
N LYS A 30 -4.89 16.64 -8.71
CA LYS A 30 -4.93 15.84 -7.48
C LYS A 30 -4.10 16.53 -6.38
N PRO A 31 -4.50 16.47 -5.10
CA PRO A 31 -3.71 17.00 -4.01
C PRO A 31 -2.31 16.36 -3.99
N VAL A 32 -1.27 17.20 -3.97
CA VAL A 32 0.13 16.77 -3.92
C VAL A 32 0.78 17.18 -2.60
N GLY A 33 1.78 16.41 -2.16
CA GLY A 33 2.50 16.71 -0.94
C GLY A 33 3.73 15.85 -0.75
N TYR A 34 4.24 15.85 0.48
CA TYR A 34 5.28 14.95 0.94
C TYR A 34 4.90 14.34 2.30
N GLU A 35 5.43 13.16 2.57
CA GLU A 35 5.27 12.43 3.81
C GLU A 35 6.65 11.98 4.29
N THR A 36 6.96 12.25 5.57
CA THR A 36 8.16 11.73 6.22
C THR A 36 7.80 10.46 6.99
N LEU A 37 8.38 9.35 6.54
CA LEU A 37 8.22 8.03 7.12
C LEU A 37 9.42 7.76 8.02
N GLU A 38 9.19 7.67 9.33
CA GLU A 38 10.22 7.36 10.30
C GLU A 38 10.62 5.89 10.22
N ILE A 39 11.93 5.63 10.22
CA ILE A 39 12.53 4.30 10.22
C ILE A 39 13.33 4.16 11.52
N ASN A 40 12.69 3.56 12.53
CA ASN A 40 13.33 3.25 13.79
C ASN A 40 14.26 2.04 13.65
N GLN A 41 15.15 1.82 14.62
CA GLN A 41 15.91 0.57 14.69
C GLN A 41 15.00 -0.66 14.71
N GLN A 42 15.51 -1.79 14.19
CA GLN A 42 14.81 -3.07 14.05
C GLN A 42 13.78 -3.08 12.92
N PHE A 43 12.56 -3.57 13.15
CA PHE A 43 11.56 -3.78 12.11
C PHE A 43 10.63 -2.58 12.03
N ASN A 44 10.43 -2.10 10.81
CA ASN A 44 9.48 -1.04 10.49
C ASN A 44 8.53 -1.55 9.43
N TYR A 45 7.27 -1.20 9.60
CA TYR A 45 6.23 -1.58 8.69
C TYR A 45 5.69 -0.33 8.01
N ILE A 46 5.91 -0.21 6.70
CA ILE A 46 5.79 1.06 6.00
C ILE A 46 4.95 0.88 4.73
N GLY A 47 3.89 1.67 4.58
CA GLY A 47 3.17 1.80 3.32
C GLY A 47 3.51 3.11 2.61
N LEU A 48 3.51 3.09 1.28
CA LEU A 48 3.66 4.28 0.46
C LEU A 48 2.27 4.89 0.22
N ARG A 49 2.01 6.07 0.79
CA ARG A 49 0.68 6.72 0.74
C ARG A 49 0.60 7.90 -0.21
N LEU A 50 1.75 8.30 -0.76
CA LEU A 50 1.86 9.29 -1.83
C LEU A 50 2.30 8.63 -3.12
N LEU A 51 1.44 8.73 -4.12
CA LEU A 51 1.52 8.02 -5.38
C LEU A 51 2.34 8.79 -6.41
N GLY A 52 3.01 8.02 -7.27
CA GLY A 52 3.55 8.55 -8.53
C GLY A 52 2.51 9.33 -9.32
N ALA A 53 2.97 10.31 -10.08
CA ALA A 53 2.09 11.14 -10.91
C ALA A 53 1.32 10.25 -11.91
N PRO A 54 0.04 10.56 -12.17
CA PRO A 54 -0.70 9.88 -13.23
C PRO A 54 -0.02 10.17 -14.58
N LEU A 55 0.24 9.10 -15.34
CA LEU A 55 0.70 9.17 -16.72
C LEU A 55 -0.47 9.44 -17.65
N ALA A 56 -1.62 8.82 -17.36
CA ALA A 56 -2.87 9.03 -18.08
C ALA A 56 -4.08 8.75 -17.18
N THR A 57 -5.21 9.38 -17.49
CA THR A 57 -6.53 8.97 -16.99
C THR A 57 -7.48 8.99 -18.18
N SER A 58 -8.03 7.84 -18.52
CA SER A 58 -8.82 7.66 -19.75
C SER A 58 -9.78 6.48 -19.59
N THR A 59 -10.70 6.33 -20.52
CA THR A 59 -11.54 5.14 -20.61
C THR A 59 -10.81 4.02 -21.33
N VAL A 60 -11.17 2.78 -21.00
CA VAL A 60 -10.70 1.58 -21.69
C VAL A 60 -11.35 1.53 -23.08
N ALA A 61 -10.54 1.49 -24.14
CA ALA A 61 -11.02 1.37 -25.51
C ALA A 61 -11.14 -0.09 -25.98
N THR A 62 -10.27 -0.97 -25.50
CA THR A 62 -10.34 -2.41 -25.72
C THR A 62 -9.93 -3.15 -24.46
N ALA A 63 -10.53 -4.31 -24.22
CA ALA A 63 -10.25 -5.19 -23.09
C ALA A 63 -10.36 -6.64 -23.56
N GLU A 64 -9.24 -7.23 -23.98
CA GLU A 64 -9.21 -8.59 -24.50
C GLU A 64 -7.80 -9.18 -24.38
N ASN A 65 -7.70 -10.52 -24.36
CA ASN A 65 -6.42 -11.24 -24.39
C ASN A 65 -5.41 -10.77 -23.30
N SER A 66 -5.90 -10.54 -22.07
CA SER A 66 -5.08 -10.03 -20.95
C SER A 66 -4.41 -8.69 -21.23
N ALA A 67 -5.05 -7.84 -22.05
CA ALA A 67 -4.57 -6.53 -22.38
C ALA A 67 -5.69 -5.51 -22.50
N ILE A 68 -5.35 -4.25 -22.26
CA ILE A 68 -6.21 -3.10 -22.50
C ILE A 68 -5.51 -2.06 -23.37
N THR A 69 -6.30 -1.26 -24.10
CA THR A 69 -5.84 0.01 -24.69
C THR A 69 -6.64 1.17 -24.12
N LEU A 70 -6.03 2.35 -24.06
CA LEU A 70 -6.71 3.57 -23.63
C LEU A 70 -7.38 4.27 -24.81
N ALA A 71 -8.53 4.89 -24.59
CA ALA A 71 -9.20 5.71 -25.60
C ALA A 71 -8.41 6.99 -25.92
N SER A 72 -7.64 7.49 -24.94
CA SER A 72 -6.80 8.67 -25.06
C SER A 72 -5.61 8.63 -24.09
N GLY A 73 -4.56 9.38 -24.41
CA GLY A 73 -3.35 9.47 -23.59
C GLY A 73 -2.34 8.39 -23.97
N GLU A 74 -1.18 8.83 -24.46
CA GLU A 74 -0.06 7.92 -24.74
C GLU A 74 0.74 7.70 -23.46
N VAL A 75 1.00 6.43 -23.17
CA VAL A 75 1.87 6.01 -22.07
C VAL A 75 3.10 5.37 -22.68
N ALA A 76 4.29 5.76 -22.21
CA ALA A 76 5.54 5.18 -22.69
C ALA A 76 5.64 3.69 -22.30
N ASP A 77 6.36 2.92 -23.12
CA ASP A 77 6.64 1.51 -22.84
C ASP A 77 7.33 1.34 -21.48
N GLY A 78 6.92 0.30 -20.73
CA GLY A 78 7.45 0.00 -19.41
C GLY A 78 6.39 -0.46 -18.40
N THR A 79 6.84 -0.71 -17.18
CA THR A 79 5.97 -1.11 -16.07
C THR A 79 5.10 0.06 -15.59
N VAL A 80 3.83 -0.20 -15.36
CA VAL A 80 2.84 0.79 -14.89
C VAL A 80 1.97 0.22 -13.77
N ILE A 81 1.37 1.11 -12.99
CA ILE A 81 0.27 0.77 -12.09
C ILE A 81 -1.03 1.23 -12.72
N ILE A 82 -2.03 0.35 -12.77
CA ILE A 82 -3.37 0.66 -13.27
C ILE A 82 -4.33 0.68 -12.09
N GLU A 83 -5.05 1.79 -11.95
CA GLU A 83 -6.12 1.97 -10.97
C GLU A 83 -7.45 2.02 -11.71
N VAL A 84 -8.36 1.10 -11.41
CA VAL A 84 -9.71 1.14 -11.95
C VAL A 84 -10.56 2.10 -11.12
N VAL A 85 -11.21 3.05 -11.79
CA VAL A 85 -11.90 4.17 -11.13
C VAL A 85 -13.39 3.90 -10.97
N ASP A 86 -14.02 3.25 -11.96
CA ASP A 86 -15.45 2.94 -11.99
C ASP A 86 -15.70 1.51 -12.51
N GLY A 87 -16.98 1.12 -12.59
CA GLY A 87 -17.39 -0.23 -12.98
C GLY A 87 -17.29 -1.25 -11.85
N ASP A 88 -17.45 -2.53 -12.19
CA ASP A 88 -17.45 -3.63 -11.21
C ASP A 88 -16.05 -3.90 -10.65
N ALA A 89 -14.99 -3.57 -11.40
CA ALA A 89 -13.61 -3.60 -10.95
C ALA A 89 -13.17 -2.33 -10.19
N ALA A 90 -14.07 -1.39 -9.87
CA ALA A 90 -13.71 -0.13 -9.21
C ALA A 90 -12.87 -0.33 -7.93
N GLY A 91 -11.78 0.43 -7.83
CA GLY A 91 -10.82 0.34 -6.73
C GLY A 91 -9.74 -0.71 -6.92
N ALA A 92 -9.83 -1.58 -7.94
CA ALA A 92 -8.75 -2.52 -8.26
C ALA A 92 -7.45 -1.78 -8.62
N VAL A 93 -6.33 -2.32 -8.15
CA VAL A 93 -4.99 -1.83 -8.45
C VAL A 93 -4.16 -3.01 -8.91
N VAL A 94 -3.62 -2.92 -10.12
CA VAL A 94 -2.77 -3.98 -10.69
C VAL A 94 -1.48 -3.41 -11.26
N VAL A 95 -0.46 -4.25 -11.30
CA VAL A 95 0.75 -3.99 -12.09
C VAL A 95 0.47 -4.40 -13.54
N GLY A 96 0.80 -3.52 -14.47
CA GLY A 96 0.73 -3.79 -15.91
C GLY A 96 2.05 -3.49 -16.61
N THR A 97 2.12 -3.84 -17.89
CA THR A 97 3.27 -3.52 -18.75
C THR A 97 2.79 -2.94 -20.07
N VAL A 98 3.24 -1.73 -20.38
CA VAL A 98 2.97 -1.07 -21.64
C VAL A 98 3.98 -1.53 -22.67
N ALA A 99 3.49 -1.97 -23.82
CA ALA A 99 4.28 -2.29 -24.99
C ALA A 99 3.51 -1.94 -26.26
N ALA A 100 4.08 -1.09 -27.11
CA ALA A 100 3.50 -0.72 -28.41
C ALA A 100 2.05 -0.21 -28.33
N GLY A 101 1.75 0.58 -27.28
CA GLY A 101 0.43 1.20 -27.07
C GLY A 101 -0.63 0.29 -26.44
N SER A 102 -0.29 -0.97 -26.13
CA SER A 102 -1.14 -1.90 -25.38
C SER A 102 -0.61 -2.08 -23.97
N ILE A 103 -1.49 -2.25 -22.99
CA ILE A 103 -1.13 -2.49 -21.59
C ILE A 103 -1.51 -3.91 -21.22
N SER A 104 -0.52 -4.78 -21.00
CA SER A 104 -0.74 -6.11 -20.45
C SER A 104 -1.23 -5.99 -19.01
N VAL A 105 -2.29 -6.72 -18.67
CA VAL A 105 -2.90 -6.77 -17.34
C VAL A 105 -3.17 -8.21 -16.93
N PRO A 106 -3.35 -8.49 -15.62
CA PRO A 106 -3.79 -9.82 -15.19
C PRO A 106 -5.15 -10.18 -15.82
N ALA A 107 -5.32 -11.44 -16.21
CA ALA A 107 -6.49 -11.88 -16.96
C ALA A 107 -7.79 -11.74 -16.16
N GLU A 108 -7.71 -12.01 -14.86
CA GLU A 108 -8.80 -11.91 -13.89
C GLU A 108 -9.32 -10.49 -13.70
N LEU A 109 -8.52 -9.47 -14.05
CA LEU A 109 -9.02 -8.09 -14.04
C LEU A 109 -10.09 -7.91 -15.11
N LEU A 110 -9.95 -8.57 -16.27
CA LEU A 110 -10.88 -8.46 -17.39
C LEU A 110 -12.21 -9.17 -17.15
N ASP A 111 -12.33 -9.97 -16.08
CA ASP A 111 -13.62 -10.55 -15.67
C ASP A 111 -14.60 -9.47 -15.17
N ASN A 112 -14.08 -8.32 -14.71
CA ASN A 112 -14.87 -7.23 -14.13
C ASN A 112 -14.53 -5.83 -14.69
N LEU A 113 -13.55 -5.74 -15.60
CA LEU A 113 -13.17 -4.49 -16.28
C LEU A 113 -13.70 -4.48 -17.71
N GLU A 114 -14.55 -3.51 -18.01
CA GLU A 114 -15.21 -3.38 -19.31
C GLU A 114 -14.67 -2.19 -20.13
N VAL A 115 -14.95 -2.21 -21.44
CA VAL A 115 -14.75 -1.05 -22.32
C VAL A 115 -15.59 0.13 -21.81
N GLU A 116 -15.09 1.34 -21.98
CA GLU A 116 -15.61 2.60 -21.42
C GLU A 116 -15.44 2.77 -19.90
N ASN A 117 -14.98 1.75 -19.15
CA ASN A 117 -14.59 1.99 -17.74
C ASN A 117 -13.40 2.93 -17.67
N THR A 118 -13.38 3.80 -16.67
CA THR A 118 -12.31 4.77 -16.43
C THR A 118 -11.16 4.11 -15.67
N VAL A 119 -9.94 4.30 -16.16
CA VAL A 119 -8.71 3.87 -15.50
C VAL A 119 -7.72 5.02 -15.35
N THR A 120 -6.96 5.03 -14.26
CA THR A 120 -5.77 5.88 -14.10
C THR A 120 -4.52 5.02 -14.25
N VAL A 121 -3.64 5.38 -15.19
CA VAL A 121 -2.33 4.75 -15.36
C VAL A 121 -1.27 5.60 -14.68
N ARG A 122 -0.39 4.99 -13.90
CA ARG A 122 0.65 5.68 -13.12
C ARG A 122 2.02 5.06 -13.33
N ALA A 123 3.04 5.91 -13.17
CA ALA A 123 4.39 5.41 -13.00
C ALA A 123 4.50 4.73 -11.63
N PRO A 124 5.08 3.52 -11.56
CA PRO A 124 5.38 2.89 -10.29
C PRO A 124 6.44 3.69 -9.55
N GLN A 125 6.41 3.62 -8.22
CA GLN A 125 7.59 3.95 -7.43
C GLN A 125 8.56 2.78 -7.47
N THR A 126 9.85 3.07 -7.27
CA THR A 126 10.93 2.09 -7.31
C THR A 126 11.84 2.23 -6.10
N LEU A 127 12.66 1.22 -5.80
CA LEU A 127 13.67 1.31 -4.73
C LEU A 127 14.53 2.57 -4.89
N ALA A 128 14.99 2.84 -6.11
CA ALA A 128 15.80 4.01 -6.41
C ALA A 128 15.05 5.33 -6.19
N SER A 129 13.74 5.39 -6.49
CA SER A 129 12.95 6.61 -6.30
C SER A 129 12.62 6.90 -4.82
N VAL A 130 12.47 5.85 -4.00
CA VAL A 130 12.05 5.98 -2.59
C VAL A 130 13.25 6.08 -1.65
N PHE A 131 14.27 5.25 -1.86
CA PHE A 131 15.44 5.16 -0.99
C PHE A 131 16.70 5.80 -1.58
N GLY A 132 16.60 6.31 -2.81
CA GLY A 132 17.70 6.90 -3.57
C GLY A 132 18.40 5.90 -4.47
N ALA A 133 18.92 6.38 -5.61
CA ALA A 133 19.70 5.56 -6.55
C ALA A 133 20.89 4.88 -5.86
N ASP A 134 21.53 5.59 -4.92
CA ASP A 134 22.65 5.11 -4.12
C ASP A 134 22.23 4.64 -2.72
N GLY A 135 20.94 4.34 -2.50
CA GLY A 135 20.43 3.89 -1.20
C GLY A 135 20.60 4.89 -0.06
N ALA A 136 20.70 6.19 -0.36
CA ALA A 136 21.08 7.25 0.57
C ALA A 136 20.13 7.42 1.79
N SER A 137 18.89 6.93 1.70
CA SER A 137 17.95 6.93 2.82
C SER A 137 18.08 5.71 3.76
N LEU A 138 18.98 4.78 3.43
CA LEU A 138 19.22 3.55 4.18
C LEU A 138 20.69 3.47 4.61
N THR A 139 20.95 2.63 5.61
CA THR A 139 22.30 2.24 6.00
C THR A 139 22.81 1.19 5.03
N GLY A 140 23.73 1.59 4.14
CA GLY A 140 24.47 0.65 3.29
C GLY A 140 25.68 0.01 4.00
N SER A 141 26.19 -1.10 3.48
CA SER A 141 27.41 -1.75 3.98
C SER A 141 28.13 -2.52 2.88
N ALA A 142 29.38 -2.94 3.10
CA ALA A 142 30.11 -3.79 2.16
C ALA A 142 29.55 -5.23 2.12
N GLY A 143 28.81 -5.64 3.15
CA GLY A 143 28.15 -6.93 3.22
C GLY A 143 26.75 -6.80 3.82
N GLN A 144 25.85 -7.70 3.41
CA GLN A 144 24.43 -7.67 3.77
C GLN A 144 24.20 -7.57 5.28
N GLY A 145 24.98 -8.27 6.10
CA GLY A 145 24.76 -8.35 7.56
C GLY A 145 24.82 -7.00 8.29
N GLY A 146 25.48 -6.00 7.72
CA GLY A 146 25.53 -4.63 8.27
C GLY A 146 24.65 -3.62 7.56
N ALA A 147 23.96 -4.01 6.49
CA ALA A 147 23.07 -3.13 5.73
C ALA A 147 21.62 -3.27 6.20
N ASP A 148 20.84 -2.20 6.02
CA ASP A 148 19.40 -2.24 6.15
C ASP A 148 18.81 -3.12 5.05
N LEU A 149 17.75 -3.86 5.38
CA LEU A 149 17.02 -4.68 4.42
C LEU A 149 15.66 -4.09 4.12
N VAL A 150 15.29 -4.05 2.84
CA VAL A 150 13.96 -3.73 2.35
C VAL A 150 13.33 -5.02 1.84
N LEU A 151 12.27 -5.48 2.51
CA LEU A 151 11.51 -6.65 2.13
C LEU A 151 10.24 -6.17 1.44
N VAL A 152 10.12 -6.52 0.16
CA VAL A 152 8.99 -6.19 -0.71
C VAL A 152 8.14 -7.45 -0.86
N PRO A 153 6.83 -7.41 -0.59
CA PRO A 153 5.96 -8.56 -0.81
C PRO A 153 6.05 -9.08 -2.25
N ASP A 154 6.08 -10.39 -2.43
CA ASP A 154 6.16 -11.04 -3.75
C ASP A 154 4.79 -11.41 -4.35
N GLY A 155 3.70 -11.05 -3.66
CA GLY A 155 2.33 -11.42 -4.01
C GLY A 155 1.95 -12.87 -3.72
N SER A 156 2.88 -13.71 -3.24
CA SER A 156 2.69 -15.12 -2.91
C SER A 156 2.79 -15.42 -1.40
N GLY A 157 2.82 -14.37 -0.58
CA GLY A 157 2.95 -14.47 0.88
C GLY A 157 4.40 -14.52 1.38
N ALA A 158 5.39 -14.39 0.50
CA ALA A 158 6.79 -14.23 0.86
C ALA A 158 7.30 -12.84 0.46
N PHE A 159 8.62 -12.65 0.50
CA PHE A 159 9.27 -11.36 0.28
C PHE A 159 10.50 -11.50 -0.60
N ASP A 160 10.63 -10.58 -1.56
CA ASP A 160 11.91 -10.25 -2.15
C ASP A 160 12.67 -9.32 -1.20
N THR A 161 13.92 -9.69 -0.88
CA THR A 161 14.75 -8.94 0.06
C THR A 161 15.84 -8.18 -0.67
N TYR A 162 15.90 -6.87 -0.47
CA TYR A 162 16.86 -5.97 -1.10
C TYR A 162 17.71 -5.23 -0.07
N TRP A 163 18.92 -4.84 -0.47
CA TRP A 163 19.81 -4.01 0.34
C TRP A 163 20.77 -3.22 -0.54
N TYR A 164 21.36 -2.15 0.00
CA TYR A 164 22.34 -1.36 -0.72
C TYR A 164 23.76 -1.70 -0.27
N SER A 165 24.58 -2.14 -1.23
CA SER A 165 26.01 -2.38 -1.02
C SER A 165 26.80 -1.09 -1.18
N SER A 166 27.62 -0.73 -0.20
CA SER A 166 28.61 0.35 -0.34
C SER A 166 29.82 -0.05 -1.19
N GLY A 167 29.88 -1.31 -1.63
CA GLY A 167 31.02 -1.88 -2.36
C GLY A 167 32.22 -2.20 -1.45
N GLY A 168 33.23 -2.80 -2.06
CA GLY A 168 34.52 -3.09 -1.44
C GLY A 168 35.47 -1.89 -1.46
N PHE A 169 36.77 -2.16 -1.32
CA PHE A 169 37.80 -1.11 -1.38
C PHE A 169 37.68 -0.29 -2.68
N GLY A 170 37.54 1.04 -2.54
CA GLY A 170 37.37 1.96 -3.67
C GLY A 170 35.96 1.99 -4.27
N GLY A 171 34.94 1.42 -3.60
CA GLY A 171 33.54 1.46 -4.05
C GLY A 171 33.18 0.44 -5.13
N VAL A 172 34.11 -0.46 -5.49
CA VAL A 172 33.86 -1.50 -6.49
C VAL A 172 32.77 -2.44 -5.99
N GLY A 173 31.73 -2.63 -6.81
CA GLY A 173 30.59 -3.49 -6.48
C GLY A 173 29.53 -2.84 -5.58
N ALA A 174 29.58 -1.51 -5.42
CA ALA A 174 28.49 -0.73 -4.84
C ALA A 174 27.23 -0.81 -5.72
N GLY A 175 26.06 -0.67 -5.10
CA GLY A 175 24.77 -0.71 -5.76
C GLY A 175 23.76 -1.61 -5.05
N TRP A 176 22.55 -1.61 -5.58
CA TRP A 176 21.45 -2.44 -5.09
C TRP A 176 21.73 -3.92 -5.29
N LYS A 177 21.33 -4.70 -4.29
CA LYS A 177 21.44 -6.15 -4.26
C LYS A 177 20.09 -6.75 -3.92
N GLN A 178 19.78 -7.89 -4.54
CA GLN A 178 18.68 -8.76 -4.14
C GLN A 178 19.27 -10.02 -3.50
N VAL A 179 18.67 -10.47 -2.41
CA VAL A 179 19.02 -11.70 -1.72
C VAL A 179 18.19 -12.83 -2.30
N ASP A 180 18.85 -13.90 -2.72
CA ASP A 180 18.18 -15.15 -3.06
C ASP A 180 17.72 -15.84 -1.76
N PRO A 181 16.40 -16.03 -1.56
CA PRO A 181 15.87 -16.62 -0.33
C PRO A 181 16.29 -18.08 -0.13
N ALA A 182 16.65 -18.81 -1.19
CA ALA A 182 17.05 -20.23 -1.10
C ALA A 182 18.50 -20.40 -0.65
N THR A 183 19.39 -19.48 -1.05
CA THR A 183 20.84 -19.59 -0.79
C THR A 183 21.34 -18.58 0.25
N GLY A 184 20.63 -17.46 0.42
CA GLY A 184 21.08 -16.30 1.20
C GLY A 184 22.13 -15.45 0.49
N GLU A 185 22.51 -15.80 -0.74
CA GLU A 185 23.49 -15.06 -1.53
C GLU A 185 22.86 -13.82 -2.17
N SER A 186 23.69 -12.82 -2.48
CA SER A 186 23.23 -11.55 -3.03
C SER A 186 23.72 -11.31 -4.47
N SER A 187 22.81 -10.97 -5.38
CA SER A 187 23.10 -10.58 -6.77
C SER A 187 22.82 -9.10 -7.02
N ASN A 188 23.52 -8.50 -8.00
CA ASN A 188 23.22 -7.13 -8.43
C ASN A 188 21.81 -7.02 -9.00
N VAL A 189 21.13 -5.94 -8.68
CA VAL A 189 19.85 -5.57 -9.28
C VAL A 189 19.85 -4.08 -9.59
N ASP A 190 19.11 -3.67 -10.63
CA ASP A 190 18.84 -2.26 -10.87
C ASP A 190 17.69 -1.81 -9.96
N GLY A 191 17.99 -0.95 -8.98
CA GLY A 191 16.99 -0.40 -8.07
C GLY A 191 15.91 0.44 -8.76
N ALA A 192 16.14 0.91 -9.98
CA ALA A 192 15.13 1.59 -10.80
C ALA A 192 14.19 0.61 -11.53
N ALA A 193 14.55 -0.66 -11.63
CA ALA A 193 13.70 -1.70 -12.20
C ALA A 193 12.81 -2.41 -11.15
N VAL A 194 13.18 -2.32 -9.86
CA VAL A 194 12.39 -2.91 -8.77
C VAL A 194 11.21 -2.00 -8.44
N THR A 195 10.02 -2.43 -8.87
CA THR A 195 8.75 -1.72 -8.64
C THR A 195 8.25 -1.93 -7.21
N LEU A 196 7.74 -0.86 -6.60
CA LEU A 196 7.07 -0.86 -5.31
C LEU A 196 5.59 -0.52 -5.54
N VAL A 197 4.72 -1.50 -5.30
CA VAL A 197 3.27 -1.31 -5.41
C VAL A 197 2.78 -0.61 -4.16
N TYR A 198 2.14 0.54 -4.31
CA TYR A 198 1.78 1.40 -3.17
C TYR A 198 0.71 0.79 -2.26
N THR A 199 -0.07 -0.17 -2.75
CA THR A 199 -1.06 -0.90 -1.94
C THR A 199 -0.40 -1.85 -0.96
N ASP A 200 0.86 -2.19 -1.22
CA ASP A 200 1.60 -3.16 -0.44
C ASP A 200 2.39 -2.43 0.65
N GLY A 201 2.45 -3.07 1.82
CA GLY A 201 3.31 -2.64 2.90
C GLY A 201 4.68 -3.29 2.79
N LEU A 202 5.72 -2.47 2.92
CA LEU A 202 7.11 -2.87 2.95
C LEU A 202 7.54 -3.15 4.39
N ILE A 203 8.45 -4.10 4.57
CA ILE A 203 9.17 -4.25 5.83
C ILE A 203 10.58 -3.70 5.65
N ILE A 204 10.98 -2.77 6.52
CA ILE A 204 12.37 -2.31 6.61
C ILE A 204 12.99 -2.83 7.88
N GLN A 205 14.01 -3.67 7.73
CA GLN A 205 14.89 -4.04 8.83
C GLN A 205 16.04 -3.04 8.92
N ASN A 206 15.88 -2.02 9.74
CA ASN A 206 16.92 -1.03 10.03
C ASN A 206 17.92 -1.58 11.03
N ARG A 207 19.15 -1.74 10.58
CA ARG A 207 20.31 -2.21 11.35
C ARG A 207 21.26 -1.06 11.71
N GLY A 208 21.03 0.13 11.18
CA GLY A 208 21.75 1.36 11.52
C GLY A 208 21.07 2.18 12.61
N ALA A 209 21.31 3.49 12.60
CA ALA A 209 20.63 4.43 13.48
C ALA A 209 19.21 4.73 12.99
N ASN A 210 18.37 5.32 13.84
CA ASN A 210 17.07 5.83 13.41
C ASN A 210 17.24 6.81 12.25
N ASN A 211 16.42 6.67 11.22
CA ASN A 211 16.44 7.52 10.03
C ASN A 211 15.01 7.81 9.56
N SER A 212 14.85 8.45 8.41
CA SER A 212 13.56 8.66 7.77
C SER A 212 13.69 8.62 6.25
N VAL A 213 12.56 8.34 5.59
CA VAL A 213 12.39 8.47 4.15
C VAL A 213 11.35 9.54 3.88
N VAL A 214 11.61 10.41 2.91
CA VAL A 214 10.63 11.39 2.45
C VAL A 214 10.06 10.91 1.13
N VAL A 215 8.77 10.61 1.12
CA VAL A 215 8.03 10.24 -0.09
C VAL A 215 7.27 11.48 -0.55
N SER A 216 7.26 11.76 -1.85
CA SER A 216 6.48 12.85 -2.43
C SER A 216 5.61 12.31 -3.55
N GLY A 217 4.44 12.90 -3.74
CA GLY A 217 3.49 12.43 -4.73
C GLY A 217 2.10 13.00 -4.57
N SER A 218 1.15 12.37 -5.28
CA SER A 218 -0.27 12.68 -5.21
C SER A 218 -1.00 11.78 -4.21
N VAL A 219 -2.02 12.30 -3.54
CA VAL A 219 -2.86 11.48 -2.66
C VAL A 219 -3.95 10.80 -3.47
N LYS A 220 -4.25 9.54 -3.13
CA LYS A 220 -5.43 8.87 -3.65
C LYS A 220 -6.69 9.40 -2.95
N THR A 221 -7.71 9.73 -3.73
CA THR A 221 -8.98 10.26 -3.22
C THR A 221 -10.13 9.25 -3.29
N THR A 222 -9.92 8.14 -4.00
CA THR A 222 -10.92 7.09 -4.21
C THR A 222 -10.58 5.82 -3.46
N GLY A 223 -11.61 5.01 -3.18
CA GLY A 223 -11.48 3.69 -2.56
C GLY A 223 -10.47 2.79 -3.26
N THR A 224 -9.85 1.88 -2.51
CA THR A 224 -8.95 0.86 -3.05
C THR A 224 -9.36 -0.50 -2.56
N THR A 225 -9.31 -1.49 -3.46
CA THR A 225 -9.67 -2.87 -3.16
C THR A 225 -8.45 -3.77 -3.34
N PRO A 226 -7.50 -3.81 -2.38
CA PRO A 226 -6.44 -4.81 -2.42
C PRO A 226 -7.03 -6.22 -2.40
N ALA A 227 -6.45 -7.10 -3.21
CA ALA A 227 -6.73 -8.52 -3.15
C ALA A 227 -5.97 -9.12 -1.95
N LEU A 228 -6.70 -9.64 -0.95
CA LEU A 228 -6.05 -10.39 0.12
C LEU A 228 -5.81 -11.83 -0.32
N THR A 229 -4.62 -12.34 -0.05
CA THR A 229 -4.33 -13.78 -0.03
C THR A 229 -4.74 -14.39 1.32
N THR A 230 -4.72 -15.71 1.43
CA THR A 230 -4.82 -16.39 2.74
C THR A 230 -3.55 -16.15 3.55
N GLN A 231 -3.63 -16.20 4.88
CA GLN A 231 -2.51 -15.91 5.81
C GLN A 231 -2.19 -14.42 5.91
N PHE A 232 -0.91 -14.04 5.90
CA PHE A 232 -0.48 -12.67 6.18
C PHE A 232 -0.48 -11.84 4.90
N ASN A 233 -1.18 -10.71 4.97
CA ASN A 233 -1.26 -9.71 3.92
C ASN A 233 -0.64 -8.44 4.43
N TYR A 234 0.26 -7.90 3.61
CA TYR A 234 1.09 -6.80 3.97
C TYR A 234 0.65 -5.57 3.19
N LEU A 235 -0.08 -4.66 3.84
CA LEU A 235 -0.79 -3.57 3.17
C LEU A 235 -0.30 -2.19 3.60
N SER A 236 -0.32 -1.25 2.67
CA SER A 236 -0.32 0.18 2.95
C SER A 236 -1.69 0.62 3.44
N THR A 237 -1.76 1.64 4.30
CA THR A 237 -3.04 2.26 4.69
C THR A 237 -3.57 3.22 3.64
N ILE A 238 -2.78 3.50 2.58
CA ILE A 238 -3.12 4.25 1.36
C ILE A 238 -3.40 5.74 1.58
N TYR A 239 -4.14 6.09 2.63
CA TYR A 239 -4.53 7.46 2.93
C TYR A 239 -3.66 8.03 4.07
N PRO A 240 -2.98 9.16 3.84
CA PRO A 240 -2.04 9.71 4.82
C PRO A 240 -2.70 10.35 6.06
N ALA A 241 -3.99 10.69 6.01
CA ALA A 241 -4.67 11.38 7.11
C ALA A 241 -6.15 11.00 7.25
N GLY A 242 -6.66 11.01 8.48
CA GLY A 242 -8.05 10.74 8.84
C GLY A 242 -8.53 9.31 8.57
N ALA A 243 -7.62 8.38 8.31
CA ALA A 243 -7.96 6.97 8.17
C ALA A 243 -8.16 6.36 9.56
N THR A 244 -9.21 5.55 9.67
CA THR A 244 -9.54 4.80 10.88
C THR A 244 -9.85 3.36 10.52
N LEU A 245 -9.90 2.48 11.53
CA LEU A 245 -10.40 1.12 11.34
C LEU A 245 -11.82 1.14 10.75
N SER A 246 -12.64 2.13 11.13
CA SER A 246 -13.99 2.29 10.60
C SER A 246 -14.01 2.65 9.13
N SER A 247 -13.23 3.65 8.70
CA SER A 247 -13.19 4.02 7.27
C SER A 247 -12.62 2.91 6.38
N ALA A 248 -11.73 2.08 6.93
CA ALA A 248 -11.10 0.98 6.21
C ALA A 248 -11.98 -0.25 6.06
N PHE A 249 -12.81 -0.59 7.06
CA PHE A 249 -13.46 -1.92 7.12
C PHE A 249 -14.95 -1.91 7.43
N ASP A 250 -15.51 -0.82 7.96
CA ASP A 250 -16.93 -0.77 8.32
C ASP A 250 -17.80 -0.40 7.11
N GLU A 251 -19.10 -0.69 7.24
CA GLU A 251 -20.15 -0.24 6.32
C GLU A 251 -20.19 1.29 6.26
N ALA A 252 -20.29 1.83 5.05
CA ALA A 252 -20.38 3.28 4.86
C ALA A 252 -21.64 3.83 5.55
N GLY A 253 -21.46 4.80 6.44
CA GLY A 253 -22.57 5.40 7.20
C GLY A 253 -23.06 4.57 8.39
N ASN A 254 -22.43 3.41 8.70
CA ASN A 254 -22.74 2.62 9.88
C ASN A 254 -21.47 2.16 10.63
N PRO A 255 -20.76 3.07 11.31
CA PRO A 255 -19.54 2.76 12.05
C PRO A 255 -19.74 1.65 13.10
N GLY A 256 -18.77 0.75 13.22
CA GLY A 256 -18.80 -0.40 14.12
C GLY A 256 -19.47 -1.64 13.52
N VAL A 257 -20.03 -1.55 12.31
CA VAL A 257 -20.57 -2.68 11.57
C VAL A 257 -19.61 -3.05 10.45
N LEU A 258 -19.03 -4.26 10.53
CA LEU A 258 -18.09 -4.74 9.52
C LEU A 258 -18.78 -4.84 8.16
N ARG A 259 -18.11 -4.30 7.13
CA ARG A 259 -18.58 -4.39 5.75
C ARG A 259 -18.53 -5.82 5.25
N ALA A 260 -19.56 -6.25 4.54
CA ALA A 260 -19.57 -7.58 3.95
C ALA A 260 -18.39 -7.77 2.97
N GLY A 261 -17.70 -8.90 3.07
CA GLY A 261 -16.62 -9.28 2.17
C GLY A 261 -15.24 -8.65 2.47
N THR A 262 -15.11 -7.84 3.53
CA THR A 262 -13.80 -7.24 3.88
C THR A 262 -12.97 -8.11 4.81
N LEU A 263 -13.54 -8.60 5.91
CA LEU A 263 -12.89 -9.49 6.88
C LEU A 263 -13.83 -10.60 7.35
N THR A 264 -13.26 -11.72 7.78
CA THR A 264 -13.95 -12.80 8.47
C THR A 264 -14.25 -12.42 9.91
N ALA A 265 -15.53 -12.24 10.24
CA ALA A 265 -16.00 -12.11 11.61
C ALA A 265 -16.19 -13.48 12.27
N SER A 266 -16.01 -13.56 13.59
CA SER A 266 -16.27 -14.79 14.35
C SER A 266 -16.74 -14.52 15.78
N ALA A 267 -17.35 -15.50 16.44
CA ALA A 267 -17.74 -15.37 17.85
C ALA A 267 -16.52 -15.32 18.78
N GLY A 268 -15.36 -15.83 18.32
CA GLY A 268 -14.10 -15.79 19.05
C GLY A 268 -12.92 -15.45 18.14
N GLN A 269 -11.87 -14.86 18.72
CA GLN A 269 -10.69 -14.39 18.00
C GLN A 269 -10.02 -15.46 17.12
N GLY A 270 -10.05 -16.73 17.55
CA GLY A 270 -9.37 -17.82 16.83
C GLY A 270 -9.89 -18.06 15.41
N GLY A 271 -11.14 -17.71 15.12
CA GLY A 271 -11.75 -17.85 13.81
C GLY A 271 -12.00 -16.53 13.07
N ALA A 272 -11.59 -15.40 13.63
CA ALA A 272 -11.70 -14.10 12.99
C ALA A 272 -10.37 -13.71 12.33
N ASP A 273 -10.45 -12.87 11.30
CA ASP A 273 -9.27 -12.22 10.76
C ASP A 273 -8.71 -11.21 11.75
N LEU A 274 -7.39 -11.04 11.74
CA LEU A 274 -6.70 -10.12 12.64
C LEU A 274 -6.08 -8.97 11.86
N VAL A 275 -6.27 -7.75 12.37
CA VAL A 275 -5.63 -6.53 11.87
C VAL A 275 -4.56 -6.12 12.87
N PHE A 276 -3.30 -6.13 12.44
CA PHE A 276 -2.15 -5.72 13.22
C PHE A 276 -1.77 -4.30 12.80
N ILE A 277 -1.87 -3.38 13.75
CA ILE A 277 -1.49 -1.98 13.56
C ILE A 277 -0.19 -1.73 14.34
N PRO A 278 0.91 -1.38 13.66
CA PRO A 278 2.17 -1.05 14.33
C PRO A 278 2.01 0.01 15.42
N ASN A 279 2.58 -0.25 16.59
CA ASN A 279 2.59 0.64 17.75
C ASN A 279 4.01 0.69 18.33
N GLY A 280 4.89 1.43 17.66
CA GLY A 280 6.33 1.40 17.96
C GLY A 280 6.95 0.07 17.54
N ALA A 281 7.51 -0.67 18.49
CA ALA A 281 8.12 -1.98 18.24
C ALA A 281 7.13 -3.17 18.34
N ASP A 282 5.91 -2.90 18.83
CA ASP A 282 4.86 -3.89 19.02
C ASP A 282 3.69 -3.65 18.04
N PHE A 283 2.62 -4.45 18.16
CA PHE A 283 1.39 -4.28 17.41
C PHE A 283 0.19 -4.21 18.35
N ASP A 284 -0.72 -3.28 18.06
CA ASP A 284 -2.09 -3.39 18.54
C ASP A 284 -2.84 -4.33 17.60
N ILE A 285 -3.49 -5.36 18.15
CA ILE A 285 -4.16 -6.41 17.38
C ILE A 285 -5.67 -6.26 17.52
N TYR A 286 -6.35 -6.10 16.40
CA TYR A 286 -7.80 -5.93 16.33
C TYR A 286 -8.46 -7.10 15.59
N TRP A 287 -9.71 -7.39 15.94
CA TRP A 287 -10.54 -8.35 15.22
C TRP A 287 -12.03 -8.00 15.36
N TYR A 288 -12.86 -8.46 14.44
CA TYR A 288 -14.30 -8.22 14.50
C TYR A 288 -15.03 -9.42 15.10
N SER A 289 -15.74 -9.18 16.21
CA SER A 289 -16.61 -10.20 16.79
C SER A 289 -17.96 -10.19 16.11
N SER A 290 -18.45 -11.36 15.68
CA SER A 290 -19.82 -11.54 15.21
C SER A 290 -20.85 -11.52 16.36
N GLY A 291 -20.39 -11.42 17.61
CA GLY A 291 -21.23 -11.54 18.79
C GLY A 291 -21.68 -12.98 19.07
N GLY A 292 -22.50 -13.12 20.12
CA GLY A 292 -23.17 -14.37 20.49
C GLY A 292 -24.49 -14.59 19.77
N PHE A 293 -25.39 -15.36 20.38
CA PHE A 293 -26.73 -15.63 19.83
C PHE A 293 -27.47 -14.32 19.48
N GLY A 294 -27.95 -14.22 18.25
CA GLY A 294 -28.64 -13.03 17.74
C GLY A 294 -27.75 -11.80 17.52
N GLY A 295 -26.42 -11.96 17.47
CA GLY A 295 -25.47 -10.86 17.24
C GLY A 295 -25.18 -10.00 18.49
N ALA A 296 -25.66 -10.41 19.66
CA ALA A 296 -25.41 -9.67 20.90
C ALA A 296 -23.90 -9.61 21.20
N GLY A 297 -23.36 -8.39 21.32
CA GLY A 297 -21.95 -8.14 21.60
C GLY A 297 -21.03 -8.13 20.38
N ALA A 298 -21.60 -8.14 19.16
CA ALA A 298 -20.86 -7.92 17.92
C ALA A 298 -20.14 -6.56 17.91
N GLY A 299 -19.04 -6.49 17.17
CA GLY A 299 -18.23 -5.28 17.04
C GLY A 299 -16.75 -5.54 17.20
N TRP A 300 -15.98 -4.47 17.00
CA TRP A 300 -14.53 -4.49 17.08
C TRP A 300 -14.01 -4.79 18.48
N LYS A 301 -12.97 -5.61 18.51
CA LYS A 301 -12.23 -5.97 19.71
C LYS A 301 -10.76 -5.65 19.52
N VAL A 302 -10.10 -5.24 20.59
CA VAL A 302 -8.64 -5.14 20.70
C VAL A 302 -8.13 -6.22 21.64
N VAL A 303 -7.04 -6.87 21.27
CA VAL A 303 -6.36 -7.88 22.09
C VAL A 303 -5.42 -7.17 23.07
N ASP A 304 -5.58 -7.46 24.35
CA ASP A 304 -4.62 -7.08 25.38
C ASP A 304 -3.39 -7.98 25.27
N ALA A 305 -2.26 -7.41 24.89
CA ALA A 305 -1.03 -8.15 24.65
C ALA A 305 -0.47 -8.87 25.90
N ALA A 306 -0.79 -8.39 27.11
CA ALA A 306 -0.28 -8.98 28.35
C ALA A 306 -1.09 -10.21 28.79
N THR A 307 -2.38 -10.22 28.50
CA THR A 307 -3.31 -11.27 28.98
C THR A 307 -3.86 -12.15 27.87
N GLY A 308 -3.78 -11.71 26.61
CA GLY A 308 -4.46 -12.34 25.47
C GLY A 308 -5.98 -12.14 25.47
N ALA A 309 -6.53 -11.39 26.43
CA ALA A 309 -7.96 -11.12 26.51
C ALA A 309 -8.39 -10.10 25.45
N SER A 310 -9.65 -10.13 25.04
CA SER A 310 -10.20 -9.20 24.05
C SER A 310 -11.15 -8.20 24.72
N ASN A 311 -10.93 -6.91 24.48
CA ASN A 311 -11.74 -5.80 24.99
C ASN A 311 -12.47 -5.10 23.83
N ASN A 312 -13.58 -4.42 24.11
CA ASN A 312 -14.25 -3.62 23.07
C ASN A 312 -13.35 -2.48 22.58
N ALA A 313 -13.32 -2.28 21.27
CA ALA A 313 -12.67 -1.15 20.63
C ALA A 313 -13.69 -0.32 19.86
N ASP A 314 -13.53 1.00 19.88
CA ASP A 314 -14.28 1.91 19.02
C ASP A 314 -13.49 2.11 17.72
N SER A 315 -13.98 1.55 16.62
CA SER A 315 -13.30 1.60 15.32
C SER A 315 -13.13 3.01 14.77
N THR A 316 -13.94 3.98 15.23
CA THR A 316 -13.81 5.39 14.82
C THR A 316 -12.68 6.12 15.54
N ALA A 317 -12.26 5.60 16.70
CA ALA A 317 -11.16 6.15 17.49
C ALA A 317 -9.81 5.48 17.20
N VAL A 318 -9.81 4.31 16.55
CA VAL A 318 -8.58 3.61 16.13
C VAL A 318 -8.07 4.25 14.85
N SER A 319 -7.13 5.19 14.99
CA SER A 319 -6.49 5.86 13.87
C SER A 319 -5.48 4.96 13.17
N LEU A 320 -5.44 5.07 11.83
CA LEU A 320 -4.45 4.46 10.96
C LEU A 320 -3.41 5.49 10.46
N ASP A 321 -3.50 6.75 10.89
CA ASP A 321 -2.64 7.83 10.38
C ASP A 321 -1.18 7.64 10.76
N SER A 322 -0.93 7.13 11.97
CA SER A 322 0.42 6.87 12.49
C SER A 322 1.05 5.59 11.96
N ALA A 323 0.25 4.70 11.35
CA ALA A 323 0.70 3.45 10.78
C ALA A 323 0.55 3.52 9.27
N SER A 324 1.62 3.88 8.55
CA SER A 324 1.55 3.96 7.08
C SER A 324 1.32 2.59 6.44
N GLY A 325 1.63 1.49 7.15
CA GLY A 325 1.23 0.15 6.77
C GLY A 325 0.60 -0.64 7.93
N ILE A 326 -0.17 -1.66 7.59
CA ILE A 326 -0.78 -2.64 8.49
C ILE A 326 -0.55 -4.07 7.99
N VAL A 327 -0.72 -5.05 8.88
CA VAL A 327 -0.74 -6.47 8.50
C VAL A 327 -2.13 -7.04 8.75
N ILE A 328 -2.68 -7.77 7.78
CA ILE A 328 -3.93 -8.51 7.95
C ILE A 328 -3.62 -9.99 7.92
N GLN A 329 -3.92 -10.71 9.00
CA GLN A 329 -3.95 -12.17 8.98
C GLN A 329 -5.34 -12.62 8.56
N ASN A 330 -5.49 -12.95 7.28
CA ASN A 330 -6.67 -13.59 6.72
C ASN A 330 -6.67 -15.08 7.10
N ARG A 331 -7.59 -15.45 7.97
CA ARG A 331 -7.84 -16.82 8.43
C ARG A 331 -9.09 -17.42 7.78
N GLY A 332 -9.77 -16.67 6.92
CA GLY A 332 -10.89 -17.14 6.14
C GLY A 332 -10.49 -18.11 5.03
N ASP A 333 -11.49 -18.80 4.47
CA ASP A 333 -11.32 -19.86 3.48
C ASP A 333 -11.05 -19.33 2.04
N LEU A 334 -11.19 -18.02 1.81
CA LEU A 334 -11.05 -17.41 0.48
C LEU A 334 -10.30 -16.06 0.54
N PRO A 335 -9.63 -15.66 -0.56
CA PRO A 335 -9.24 -14.28 -0.80
C PRO A 335 -10.41 -13.34 -0.55
N GLN A 336 -10.23 -12.35 0.32
CA GLN A 336 -11.25 -11.33 0.58
C GLN A 336 -10.86 -10.04 -0.12
N GLY A 337 -11.86 -9.37 -0.70
CA GLY A 337 -11.68 -8.02 -1.23
C GLY A 337 -11.86 -7.03 -0.10
N VAL A 338 -10.77 -6.55 0.50
CA VAL A 338 -10.88 -5.43 1.44
C VAL A 338 -11.08 -4.18 0.62
N SER A 339 -12.24 -3.53 0.70
CA SER A 339 -12.38 -2.18 0.18
C SER A 339 -11.96 -1.18 1.25
N ILE A 340 -10.72 -0.70 1.18
CA ILE A 340 -10.22 0.39 2.03
C ILE A 340 -10.81 1.70 1.49
N GLY A 341 -11.85 2.18 2.18
CA GLY A 341 -12.54 3.41 1.84
C GLY A 341 -11.66 4.64 2.08
N ALA A 342 -11.74 5.60 1.16
CA ALA A 342 -11.16 6.92 1.39
C ALA A 342 -11.92 7.62 2.52
N PRO A 343 -11.22 8.26 3.48
CA PRO A 343 -11.89 9.10 4.47
C PRO A 343 -12.77 10.16 3.80
N ALA A 344 -13.93 10.45 4.39
CA ALA A 344 -14.99 11.21 3.72
C ALA A 344 -14.54 12.58 3.17
N PHE A 345 -13.61 13.26 3.84
CA PHE A 345 -13.10 14.57 3.41
C PHE A 345 -12.29 14.52 2.11
N TYR A 346 -11.80 13.34 1.68
CA TYR A 346 -11.11 13.19 0.39
C TYR A 346 -12.04 13.28 -0.81
N ALA A 347 -13.36 13.09 -0.62
CA ALA A 347 -14.33 13.21 -1.71
C ALA A 347 -14.43 14.66 -2.24
N ASP A 348 -14.00 15.64 -1.43
CA ASP A 348 -14.05 17.07 -1.75
C ASP A 348 -12.70 17.64 -2.25
N LEU A 349 -11.70 16.78 -2.53
CA LEU A 349 -10.33 17.15 -2.93
C LEU A 349 -10.00 16.92 -4.41
#